data_AF-A0AAW3W989-F1
#
_entry.id   AF-A0AAW3W989-F1
#
_cell.length_a   1.000
_cell.length_b   1.000
_cell.length_c   1.000
_cell.angle_alpha   90.00
_cell.angle_beta   90.00
_cell.angle_gamma   90.00
#
_symmetry.space_group_name_H-M   'P 1'
#
loop_
_entity.id
_entity.type
_entity.pdbx_description
1 polymer ?
#
loop_
_entity_poly.entity_id
_entity_poly.type
_entity_poly.pdbx_seq_one_letter_code
_entity_poly.pdbx_strand_id
1 'polypeptide(L)' 'MDKEYIRVTFEELGVVACRANNKRKMKSPIFDKLRLEMIPVFYEKWGYVFRSATDPKKYYSMEQLQELFQNYVENIQ' A
#
# COMPACT_ATOMS: atom_id res chain seq x y z
N MET A 1 11.44 4.53 18.79
CA MET A 1 10.10 4.24 18.23
C MET A 1 10.24 2.94 17.46
N ASP A 2 9.67 1.86 17.99
CA ASP A 2 9.78 0.55 17.35
C ASP A 2 9.04 0.60 16.01
N LYS A 3 9.79 0.52 14.90
CA LYS A 3 9.27 0.66 13.53
C LYS A 3 8.21 -0.40 13.19
N GLU A 4 8.10 -1.47 13.98
CA GLU A 4 7.14 -2.58 13.82
C GLU A 4 5.67 -2.19 14.04
N TYR A 5 5.37 -1.05 14.66
CA TYR A 5 3.98 -0.68 14.98
C TYR A 5 3.39 0.43 14.11
N ILE A 6 4.17 0.95 13.15
CA ILE A 6 3.71 2.07 12.33
C ILE A 6 2.67 1.57 11.33
N ARG A 7 1.49 2.19 11.38
CA ARG A 7 0.37 1.92 10.48
C ARG A 7 0.09 3.17 9.68
N VAL A 8 0.24 3.08 8.36
CA VAL A 8 0.01 4.20 7.44
C VAL A 8 -1.22 3.89 6.61
N THR A 9 -2.19 4.80 6.57
CA THR A 9 -3.36 4.63 5.70
C THR A 9 -2.97 4.68 4.23
N PHE A 10 -3.76 4.05 3.37
CA PHE A 10 -3.52 4.13 1.92
C PHE A 10 -3.56 5.57 1.41
N GLU A 11 -4.44 6.40 2.00
CA GLU A 11 -4.57 7.81 1.66
C GLU A 11 -3.33 8.61 2.05
N GLU A 12 -2.82 8.43 3.28
CA GLU A 12 -1.57 9.06 3.74
C GLU A 12 -0.38 8.70 2.84
N LEU A 13 -0.32 7.44 2.38
CA LEU A 13 0.74 6.99 1.48
C LEU A 13 0.50 7.40 0.00
N GLY A 14 -0.64 8.03 -0.31
CA GLY A 14 -0.97 8.45 -1.68
C GLY A 14 -1.25 7.29 -2.64
N VAL A 15 -1.76 6.17 -2.13
CA VAL A 15 -2.05 4.96 -2.91
C VAL A 15 -3.52 4.56 -2.85
N VAL A 16 -3.95 3.82 -3.87
CA VAL A 16 -5.31 3.28 -3.99
C VAL A 16 -5.23 1.76 -4.13
N ALA A 17 -5.89 1.05 -3.23
CA ALA A 17 -6.04 -0.40 -3.30
C ALA A 17 -7.01 -0.80 -4.43
N CYS A 18 -6.56 -1.73 -5.28
CA CYS A 18 -7.28 -2.29 -6.40
C CYS A 18 -7.22 -3.82 -6.36
N ARG A 19 -8.19 -4.50 -6.97
CA ARG A 19 -8.15 -5.97 -7.12
C ARG A 19 -7.12 -6.36 -8.18
N ALA A 20 -6.28 -7.35 -7.92
CA ALA A 20 -5.24 -7.80 -8.84
C ALA A 20 -5.81 -8.32 -10.16
N ASN A 21 -6.97 -9.01 -10.12
CA ASN A 21 -7.57 -9.69 -11.27
C ASN A 21 -8.21 -8.75 -12.29
N ASN A 22 -8.80 -7.63 -11.86
CA ASN A 22 -9.52 -6.72 -12.76
C ASN A 22 -9.08 -5.26 -12.62
N LYS A 23 -8.09 -4.98 -11.76
CA LYS A 23 -7.50 -3.67 -11.50
C LYS A 23 -8.50 -2.60 -11.07
N ARG A 24 -9.74 -2.97 -10.70
CA ARG A 24 -10.75 -2.03 -10.23
C ARG A 24 -10.44 -1.62 -8.79
N LYS A 25 -10.63 -0.32 -8.51
CA LYS A 25 -10.56 0.25 -7.17
C LYS A 25 -11.49 -0.53 -6.23
N MET A 26 -10.97 -0.89 -5.06
CA MET A 26 -11.80 -1.48 -4.00
C MET A 26 -12.65 -0.39 -3.35
N LYS A 27 -13.98 -0.58 -3.32
CA LYS A 27 -14.90 0.35 -2.64
C LYS A 27 -14.86 0.22 -1.12
N SER A 28 -14.64 -1.00 -0.63
CA SER A 28 -14.55 -1.33 0.80
C SER A 28 -13.45 -2.38 0.98
N PRO A 29 -12.18 -1.97 1.03
CA PRO A 29 -11.09 -2.90 1.30
C PRO A 29 -11.22 -3.41 2.74
N ILE A 30 -10.78 -4.65 2.99
CA ILE A 30 -10.83 -5.26 4.34
C ILE A 30 -9.86 -4.52 5.28
N PHE A 31 -8.79 -3.96 4.72
CA PHE A 31 -7.81 -3.15 5.41
C PHE A 31 -7.72 -1.79 4.72
N ASP A 32 -7.53 -0.74 5.51
CA ASP A 32 -7.34 0.64 5.08
C ASP A 32 -5.92 1.16 5.36
N LYS A 33 -5.12 0.37 6.09
CA LYS A 33 -3.76 0.69 6.54
C LYS A 33 -2.75 -0.37 6.11
N LEU A 34 -1.57 0.08 5.73
CA LEU A 34 -0.38 -0.72 5.50
C LEU A 34 0.47 -0.83 6.77
N ARG A 35 1.11 -1.98 6.88
CA ARG A 35 2.27 -2.25 7.73
C ARG A 35 3.32 -2.90 6.85
N LEU A 36 4.59 -2.60 7.06
CA LEU A 36 5.67 -3.02 6.17
C LEU A 36 5.68 -4.56 6.00
N GLU A 37 5.50 -5.30 7.09
CA GLU A 37 5.47 -6.77 7.12
C GLU A 37 4.22 -7.36 6.44
N MET A 38 3.15 -6.59 6.34
CA MET A 38 1.88 -7.02 5.72
C MET A 38 1.85 -6.77 4.21
N ILE A 39 2.73 -5.91 3.66
CA ILE A 39 2.75 -5.58 2.23
C ILE A 39 2.83 -6.84 1.35
N PRO A 40 3.71 -7.83 1.60
CA PRO A 40 3.76 -9.05 0.81
C PRO A 40 2.44 -9.84 0.83
N VAL A 41 1.79 -9.91 2.00
CA VAL A 41 0.51 -10.63 2.19
C VAL A 41 -0.58 -10.05 1.30
N PHE A 42 -0.62 -8.72 1.14
CA PHE A 42 -1.58 -8.06 0.25
C PHE A 42 -1.44 -8.53 -1.20
N TYR A 43 -0.21 -8.61 -1.72
CA TYR A 43 0.07 -8.97 -3.11
C TYR A 43 -0.09 -10.48 -3.35
N GLU A 44 0.53 -11.30 -2.50
CA GLU A 44 0.65 -12.74 -2.72
C GLU A 44 -0.60 -13.52 -2.32
N LYS A 45 -1.22 -13.15 -1.19
CA LYS A 45 -2.32 -13.93 -0.60
C LYS A 45 -3.69 -13.31 -0.82
N TRP A 46 -3.79 -11.99 -0.75
CA TRP A 46 -5.09 -11.31 -0.79
C TRP A 46 -5.45 -10.74 -2.17
N GLY A 47 -4.53 -10.79 -3.14
CA GLY A 47 -4.79 -10.34 -4.50
C GLY A 47 -5.06 -8.84 -4.59
N TYR A 48 -4.37 -8.05 -3.78
CA TYR A 48 -4.38 -6.59 -3.86
C TYR A 48 -3.26 -6.13 -4.79
N VAL A 49 -3.49 -5.03 -5.48
CA VAL A 49 -2.45 -4.22 -6.11
C VAL A 49 -2.70 -2.77 -5.77
N PHE A 50 -1.63 -2.00 -5.64
CA PHE A 50 -1.73 -0.58 -5.29
C PHE A 50 -1.32 0.27 -6.48
N ARG A 51 -2.10 1.32 -6.74
CA ARG A 51 -1.77 2.34 -7.76
C ARG A 51 -1.65 3.71 -7.13
N SER A 52 -0.98 4.62 -7.82
CA SER A 52 -0.91 6.01 -7.40
C SER A 52 -2.30 6.64 -7.37
N ALA A 53 -2.55 7.45 -6.34
CA ALA A 53 -3.74 8.28 -6.25
C ALA A 53 -3.73 9.42 -7.29
N THR A 54 -2.56 9.91 -7.68
CA THR A 54 -2.39 11.03 -8.63
C THR A 54 -2.22 10.58 -10.08
N ASP A 55 -1.60 9.42 -10.31
CA ASP A 55 -1.46 8.79 -11.63
C ASP A 55 -2.12 7.40 -11.65
N PRO A 56 -3.39 7.29 -12.09
CA PRO A 56 -4.12 6.02 -12.13
C PRO A 56 -3.51 4.94 -13.04
N LYS A 57 -2.55 5.29 -13.91
CA LYS A 57 -1.83 4.34 -14.78
C LYS A 57 -0.61 3.74 -14.09
N LYS A 58 -0.08 4.39 -13.05
CA LYS A 58 1.09 3.93 -12.30
C LYS A 58 0.68 2.97 -11.20
N TYR A 59 1.07 1.70 -11.33
CA TYR A 59 0.95 0.68 -10.29
C TYR A 59 2.30 0.47 -9.63
N TYR A 60 2.27 0.21 -8.33
CA TYR A 60 3.45 -0.13 -7.55
C TYR A 60 3.64 -1.64 -7.54
N SER A 61 4.86 -2.11 -7.80
CA SER A 61 5.27 -3.45 -7.39
C SER A 61 5.26 -3.57 -5.86
N MET A 62 5.42 -4.78 -5.35
CA MET A 62 5.53 -5.01 -3.91
C MET A 62 6.72 -4.24 -3.32
N GLU A 63 7.88 -4.32 -3.98
CA GLU A 63 9.13 -3.68 -3.55
C GLU A 63 9.01 -2.16 -3.59
N GLN A 64 8.40 -1.60 -4.66
CA GLN A 64 8.16 -0.16 -4.77
C GLN A 64 7.22 0.35 -3.69
N LEU A 65 6.22 -0.44 -3.28
CA LEU A 65 5.33 -0.06 -2.18
C LEU A 65 6.04 -0.15 -0.82
N GLN A 66 6.93 -1.12 -0.62
CA GLN A 66 7.77 -1.22 0.58
C GLN A 66 8.71 -0.02 0.69
N GLU A 67 9.39 0.34 -0.40
CA GLU A 67 10.27 1.51 -0.46
C GLU A 67 9.47 2.80 -0.20
N LEU A 68 8.31 2.96 -0.84
CA LEU A 68 7.41 4.10 -0.60
C LEU A 68 7.00 4.21 0.87
N PHE A 69 6.64 3.09 1.49
CA PHE A 69 6.29 3.02 2.91
C PHE A 69 7.46 3.40 3.81
N GLN A 70 8.66 2.85 3.56
CA GLN A 70 9.86 3.15 4.32
C GLN A 70 10.22 4.64 4.22
N ASN A 71 10.23 5.19 3.01
CA ASN A 71 10.48 6.61 2.78
C ASN A 71 9.47 7.49 3.53
N TYR A 72 8.18 7.14 3.51
CA TYR A 72 7.15 7.88 4.26
C TYR A 72 7.43 7.87 5.77
N VAL A 73 7.75 6.70 6.31
CA VAL A 73 8.07 6.53 7.75
C VAL A 73 9.32 7.32 8.15
N GLU A 74 10.37 7.30 7.33
CA GLU A 74 11.62 8.00 7.61
C GLU A 74 11.50 9.52 7.55
N ASN A 75 10.60 10.06 6.71
CA ASN A 75 10.35 11.50 6.61
C ASN A 75 9.38 12.05 7.66
N ILE A 76 8.76 11.20 8.48
CA ILE A 76 7.88 11.61 9.59
C ILE A 76 8.64 11.64 10.94
N GLN A 77 9.84 11.09 11.00
CA GLN A 77 10.78 11.26 12.12
C GLN A 77 11.61 12.54 11.96
#